data_AF-A0A9E3K1M9-F1
#
_entry.id   AF-A0A9E3K1M9-F1
#
_cell.length_a   1.000
_cell.length_b   1.000
_cell.length_c   1.000
_cell.angle_alpha   90.00
_cell.angle_beta   90.00
_cell.angle_gamma   90.00
#
_symmetry.space_group_name_H-M   'P 1'
#
loop_
_entity.id
_entity.type
_entity.pdbx_description
1 polymer ?
#
loop_
_entity_poly.entity_id
_entity_poly.type
_entity_poly.pdbx_seq_one_letter_code
_entity_poly.pdbx_strand_id
1 'polypeptide(L)'
;MSRHEFESKCFQGEGSVRDLCAGQYFSLAGHPEIDTHPATERDFVITELHVAADNNLPRDLERHAAHLLGDVAPGPLPVPRVGDGQARVRVSFSAVRRGIPIVPAYDPRTDLPHPQLQSAIVVGPAGEDVHCDALGRVKIRFPGMRTADHRHAHGTGASDSPADSAWVRVASNWAGNGSGSQQQSGALALPRVGSEVLVAFLGGDPDRPIIIAQLYNQRTAPPAFSRTGDLPGNRYVSGTRTHEIQGARGNQLRFDDTRGEISAQLASDHGASELNLGWLTRPRADGSGTPRGEGAELRSDLSVAVRGGQGVLISAEASPQAEGGQLDRQGLAGLADVMQGILDEVGKLAAVHTDDEPTGQRLAALVDKLKRWHAGSNVAEGEVGGGEPILAATAPNGVIVASNDNLALGAGGKVDVVSAGDAELAAGRNIFVRAARRLSMFAHELGVRLVAGRGDIVVHTHVGNIQIKSAGRISLIAAERIELEAPAVKIIAPGAQTDWADGTVTQQTSGRQVFKGTEFDHLGPGGAAPDGVRMPTSHLHTDEYVVLRHQQTGKPVPNQRYKATFEDGRTVTGRTDAQGRTSLLIGEMIGDVDMAFLPDDDPAH
;
A
#
# COMPACT_ATOMS: atom_id res chain seq x y z
N MET A 1 71.05 -1.06 12.53
CA MET A 1 72.05 -0.33 13.34
C MET A 1 73.18 -1.24 13.81
N SER A 2 72.92 -2.32 14.57
CA SER A 2 73.99 -3.20 15.07
C SER A 2 74.86 -3.83 13.97
N ARG A 3 74.30 -4.16 12.79
CA ARG A 3 75.09 -4.63 11.65
C ARG A 3 76.07 -3.58 11.12
N HIS A 4 75.66 -2.32 11.08
CA HIS A 4 76.52 -1.21 10.65
C HIS A 4 77.61 -0.92 11.69
N GLU A 5 77.32 -1.08 12.99
CA GLU A 5 78.34 -1.00 14.04
C GLU A 5 79.36 -2.13 13.93
N PHE A 6 78.90 -3.35 13.63
CA PHE A 6 79.76 -4.48 13.31
C PHE A 6 80.67 -4.19 12.11
N GLU A 7 80.13 -3.64 11.02
CA GLU A 7 80.90 -3.33 9.81
C GLU A 7 81.90 -2.17 10.00
N SER A 8 81.52 -1.13 10.74
CA SER A 8 82.38 0.04 10.98
C SER A 8 83.52 -0.19 11.98
N LYS A 9 83.44 -1.25 12.79
CA LYS A 9 84.47 -1.64 13.78
C LYS A 9 85.04 -3.03 13.48
N CYS A 10 85.18 -3.35 12.20
CA CYS A 10 85.84 -4.56 11.72
C CYS A 10 87.35 -4.33 11.59
N PHE A 11 88.13 -5.23 12.17
CA PHE A 11 89.59 -5.22 12.16
C PHE A 11 90.08 -6.42 11.37
N GLN A 12 91.09 -6.21 10.52
CA GLN A 12 91.77 -7.29 9.81
C GLN A 12 93.16 -7.47 10.39
N GLY A 13 93.56 -8.72 10.59
CA GLY A 13 94.87 -9.08 11.11
C GLY A 13 95.47 -10.25 10.38
N GLU A 14 96.80 -10.32 10.39
CA GLU A 14 97.56 -11.45 9.86
C GLU A 14 98.58 -11.93 10.88
N GLY A 15 98.81 -13.24 10.93
CA GLY A 15 99.77 -13.86 11.83
C GLY A 15 100.05 -15.31 11.48
N SER A 16 100.72 -16.01 12.38
CA SER A 16 101.08 -17.44 12.25
C SER A 16 100.57 -18.29 13.42
N VAL A 17 99.73 -17.72 14.29
CA VAL A 17 99.12 -18.39 15.44
C VAL A 17 98.08 -19.39 14.96
N ARG A 18 98.33 -20.68 15.22
CA ARG A 18 97.55 -21.79 14.65
C ARG A 18 96.27 -22.12 15.40
N ASP A 19 96.17 -21.66 16.64
CA ASP A 19 95.07 -22.00 17.55
C ASP A 19 93.92 -20.98 17.49
N LEU A 20 94.01 -19.97 16.62
CA LEU A 20 92.92 -19.01 16.41
C LEU A 20 91.70 -19.73 15.82
N CYS A 21 90.53 -19.45 16.39
CA CYS A 21 89.26 -20.05 15.97
C CYS A 21 88.19 -18.97 15.81
N ALA A 22 87.43 -19.01 14.73
CA ALA A 22 86.25 -18.17 14.59
C ALA A 22 85.26 -18.42 15.74
N GLY A 23 84.67 -17.35 16.28
CA GLY A 23 83.80 -17.36 17.45
C GLY A 23 84.51 -17.27 18.80
N GLN A 24 85.85 -17.38 18.85
CA GLN A 24 86.64 -17.14 20.05
C GLN A 24 87.15 -15.70 20.12
N TYR A 25 87.55 -15.25 21.31
CA TYR A 25 88.17 -13.93 21.49
C TYR A 25 89.62 -14.04 21.95
N PHE A 26 90.41 -13.02 21.63
CA PHE A 26 91.78 -12.86 22.10
C PHE A 26 92.03 -11.41 22.54
N SER A 27 92.99 -11.19 23.42
CA SER A 27 93.44 -9.85 23.81
C SER A 27 94.71 -9.50 23.02
N LEU A 28 94.69 -8.39 22.29
CA LEU A 28 95.87 -7.93 21.53
C LEU A 28 96.79 -7.11 22.44
N ALA A 29 98.08 -7.43 22.43
CA ALA A 29 99.12 -6.72 23.18
C ALA A 29 100.37 -6.50 22.29
N GLY A 30 101.10 -5.41 22.52
CA GLY A 30 102.31 -5.05 21.77
C GLY A 30 102.04 -4.25 20.48
N HIS A 31 100.81 -3.77 20.27
CA HIS A 31 100.44 -2.96 19.12
C HIS A 31 100.47 -1.46 19.48
N PRO A 32 101.27 -0.62 18.78
CA PRO A 32 101.53 0.77 19.18
C PRO A 32 100.29 1.63 19.45
N GLU A 33 99.23 1.46 18.65
CA GLU A 33 97.97 2.18 18.81
C GLU A 33 97.02 1.51 19.82
N ILE A 34 96.68 0.23 19.62
CA ILE A 34 95.73 -0.51 20.46
C ILE A 34 96.16 -0.57 21.94
N ASP A 35 97.46 -0.54 22.24
CA ASP A 35 97.96 -0.49 23.61
C ASP A 35 97.68 0.85 24.32
N THR A 36 97.22 1.88 23.61
CA THR A 36 96.74 3.14 24.21
C THR A 36 95.25 3.10 24.59
N HIS A 37 94.49 2.09 24.10
CA HIS A 37 93.05 1.96 24.37
C HIS A 37 92.77 1.37 25.76
N PRO A 38 91.57 1.56 26.34
CA PRO A 38 91.16 0.89 27.59
C PRO A 38 91.24 -0.64 27.48
N ALA A 39 91.55 -1.33 28.58
CA ALA A 39 91.73 -2.80 28.59
C ALA A 39 90.51 -3.56 28.03
N THR A 40 89.30 -3.08 28.30
CA THR A 40 88.03 -3.66 27.80
C THR A 40 87.85 -3.55 26.30
N GLU A 41 88.58 -2.67 25.64
CA GLU A 41 88.54 -2.53 24.19
C GLU A 41 89.61 -3.39 23.49
N ARG A 42 90.59 -3.94 24.21
CA ARG A 42 91.69 -4.72 23.60
C ARG A 42 91.32 -6.18 23.32
N ASP A 43 90.13 -6.60 23.70
CA ASP A 43 89.58 -7.92 23.40
C ASP A 43 88.87 -7.91 22.04
N PHE A 44 89.24 -8.84 21.16
CA PHE A 44 88.69 -8.99 19.82
C PHE A 44 88.12 -10.39 19.64
N VAL A 45 86.88 -10.49 19.16
CA VAL A 45 86.23 -11.74 18.76
C VAL A 45 86.45 -11.97 17.27
N ILE A 46 86.95 -13.15 16.91
CA ILE A 46 87.25 -13.53 15.54
C ILE A 46 85.94 -13.90 14.84
N THR A 47 85.64 -13.23 13.73
CA THR A 47 84.40 -13.42 12.96
C THR A 47 84.62 -14.25 11.70
N GLU A 48 85.85 -14.23 11.19
CA GLU A 48 86.25 -14.95 9.97
C GLU A 48 87.73 -15.33 10.09
N LEU A 49 88.08 -16.52 9.61
CA LEU A 49 89.43 -17.06 9.67
C LEU A 49 89.80 -17.71 8.33
N HIS A 50 90.89 -17.26 7.74
CA HIS A 50 91.49 -17.82 6.53
C HIS A 50 92.86 -18.38 6.88
N VAL A 51 93.04 -19.69 6.64
CA VAL A 51 94.30 -20.38 6.95
C VAL A 51 94.94 -20.86 5.66
N ALA A 52 96.12 -20.34 5.37
CA ALA A 52 97.02 -20.82 4.33
C ALA A 52 98.19 -21.56 5.00
N ALA A 53 98.35 -22.84 4.68
CA ALA A 53 99.42 -23.66 5.24
C ALA A 53 100.15 -24.40 4.13
N ASP A 54 101.47 -24.24 4.08
CA ASP A 54 102.33 -24.95 3.14
C ASP A 54 102.96 -26.16 3.82
N ASN A 55 102.93 -27.29 3.13
CA ASN A 55 103.52 -28.53 3.61
C ASN A 55 105.03 -28.59 3.29
N ASN A 56 105.82 -29.21 4.15
CA ASN A 56 107.27 -29.36 3.99
C ASN A 56 107.61 -30.66 3.25
N LEU A 57 107.11 -30.84 2.03
CA LEU A 57 107.40 -32.02 1.24
C LEU A 57 108.83 -31.96 0.67
N PRO A 58 109.55 -33.10 0.54
CA PRO A 58 110.78 -33.16 -0.24
C PRO A 58 110.50 -32.72 -1.69
N ARG A 59 111.43 -31.98 -2.32
CA ARG A 59 111.27 -31.38 -3.66
C ARG A 59 110.86 -32.37 -4.77
N ASP A 60 111.19 -33.65 -4.61
CA ASP A 60 110.81 -34.70 -5.55
C ASP A 60 109.36 -35.13 -5.39
N LEU A 61 108.86 -35.15 -4.14
CA LEU A 61 107.48 -35.46 -3.83
C LEU A 61 106.55 -34.28 -4.17
N GLU A 62 107.00 -33.05 -3.97
CA GLU A 62 106.27 -31.83 -4.31
C GLU A 62 106.02 -31.73 -5.83
N ARG A 63 107.04 -32.00 -6.65
CA ARG A 63 106.91 -32.07 -8.12
C ARG A 63 105.99 -33.19 -8.58
N HIS A 64 106.06 -34.36 -7.93
CA HIS A 64 105.19 -35.48 -8.26
C HIS A 64 103.72 -35.21 -7.87
N ALA A 65 103.49 -34.59 -6.72
CA ALA A 65 102.17 -34.17 -6.25
C ALA A 65 101.57 -33.08 -7.14
N ALA A 66 102.34 -32.06 -7.53
CA ALA A 66 101.90 -31.03 -8.46
C ALA A 66 101.56 -31.59 -9.86
N HIS A 67 102.29 -32.60 -10.32
CA HIS A 67 102.01 -33.28 -11.58
C HIS A 67 100.73 -34.14 -11.53
N LEU A 68 100.46 -34.82 -10.41
CA LEU A 68 99.28 -35.66 -10.23
C LEU A 68 97.99 -34.86 -9.94
N LEU A 69 98.10 -33.76 -9.18
CA LEU A 69 96.95 -32.97 -8.73
C LEU A 69 96.60 -31.82 -9.68
N GLY A 70 97.50 -31.48 -10.62
CA GLY A 70 97.38 -30.30 -11.48
C GLY A 70 97.50 -28.99 -10.70
N ASP A 71 97.59 -27.86 -11.40
CA ASP A 71 97.41 -26.54 -10.78
C ASP A 71 95.96 -26.47 -10.25
N VAL A 72 95.78 -26.77 -8.97
CA VAL A 72 94.50 -26.56 -8.29
C VAL A 72 94.22 -25.07 -8.37
N ALA A 73 93.19 -24.70 -9.15
CA ALA A 73 92.75 -23.32 -9.25
C ALA A 73 92.52 -22.79 -7.82
N PRO A 74 93.07 -21.62 -7.46
CA PRO A 74 92.78 -21.04 -6.16
C PRO A 74 91.26 -20.91 -6.05
N GLY A 75 90.72 -21.28 -4.88
CA GLY A 75 89.32 -21.04 -4.56
C GLY A 75 88.98 -19.55 -4.75
N PRO A 76 87.70 -19.18 -4.64
CA PRO A 76 87.18 -17.85 -5.03
C PRO A 76 87.81 -16.64 -4.31
N LEU A 77 88.70 -16.85 -3.34
CA LEU A 77 89.46 -15.81 -2.66
C LEU A 77 90.97 -15.97 -2.95
N PRO A 78 91.69 -14.88 -3.29
CA PRO A 78 93.12 -14.93 -3.53
C PRO A 78 93.84 -15.34 -2.24
N VAL A 79 94.34 -16.56 -2.18
CA VAL A 79 95.22 -17.01 -1.10
C VAL A 79 96.60 -16.41 -1.38
N PRO A 80 97.12 -15.48 -0.56
CA PRO A 80 98.45 -14.94 -0.78
C PRO A 80 99.46 -16.07 -0.56
N ARG A 81 100.13 -16.51 -1.64
CA ARG A 81 101.20 -17.53 -1.58
C ARG A 81 102.25 -17.09 -0.54
N VAL A 82 102.75 -18.05 0.23
CA VAL A 82 103.86 -17.79 1.15
C VAL A 82 105.08 -17.46 0.28
N GLY A 83 105.55 -16.22 0.33
CA GLY A 83 106.84 -15.86 -0.23
C GLY A 83 107.96 -16.52 0.58
N ASP A 84 109.12 -16.69 -0.05
CA ASP A 84 110.30 -17.48 0.39
C ASP A 84 110.92 -17.14 1.79
N GLY A 85 110.22 -16.41 2.66
CA GLY A 85 110.67 -16.01 4.00
C GLY A 85 109.80 -16.56 5.15
N GLN A 86 110.33 -17.58 5.84
CA GLN A 86 110.16 -17.95 7.26
C GLN A 86 108.79 -18.35 7.87
N ALA A 87 107.61 -18.05 7.31
CA ALA A 87 106.33 -18.46 7.92
C ALA A 87 105.52 -19.44 7.06
N ARG A 88 105.59 -20.75 7.36
CA ARG A 88 104.90 -21.84 6.62
C ARG A 88 103.39 -21.95 6.87
N VAL A 89 102.87 -21.23 7.85
CA VAL A 89 101.44 -21.10 8.11
C VAL A 89 101.16 -19.61 8.23
N ARG A 90 100.24 -19.13 7.40
CA ARG A 90 99.71 -17.78 7.42
C ARG A 90 98.23 -17.87 7.76
N VAL A 91 97.84 -17.16 8.81
CA VAL A 91 96.47 -17.03 9.25
C VAL A 91 96.10 -15.56 9.08
N SER A 92 95.15 -15.28 8.19
CA SER A 92 94.49 -13.98 8.11
C SER A 92 93.10 -14.09 8.73
N PHE A 93 92.68 -13.06 9.45
CA PHE A 93 91.41 -13.08 10.16
C PHE A 93 90.73 -11.72 10.14
N SER A 94 89.40 -11.75 10.22
CA SER A 94 88.57 -10.59 10.52
C SER A 94 88.08 -10.72 11.96
N ALA A 95 88.10 -9.63 12.71
CA ALA A 95 87.65 -9.61 14.10
C ALA A 95 86.94 -8.28 14.44
N VAL A 96 86.07 -8.33 15.45
CA VAL A 96 85.42 -7.14 16.04
C VAL A 96 85.72 -7.07 17.52
N ARG A 97 85.67 -5.89 18.14
CA ARG A 97 85.87 -5.79 19.60
C ARG A 97 84.77 -6.58 20.33
N ARG A 98 85.13 -7.22 21.45
CA ARG A 98 84.25 -8.12 22.22
C ARG A 98 82.93 -7.51 22.67
N GLY A 99 82.88 -6.19 22.88
CA GLY A 99 81.66 -5.46 23.23
C GLY A 99 80.70 -5.19 22.04
N ILE A 100 81.08 -5.51 20.80
CA ILE A 100 80.26 -5.28 19.61
C ILE A 100 79.37 -6.50 19.34
N PRO A 101 78.03 -6.33 19.29
CA PRO A 101 77.13 -7.43 18.94
C PRO A 101 77.41 -8.01 17.56
N ILE A 102 77.61 -9.33 17.49
CA ILE A 102 77.76 -10.05 16.23
C ILE A 102 76.36 -10.40 15.73
N VAL A 103 75.94 -9.76 14.65
CA VAL A 103 74.64 -9.98 14.01
C VAL A 103 74.84 -10.40 12.54
N PRO A 104 74.06 -11.37 12.02
CA PRO A 104 74.07 -11.70 10.61
C PRO A 104 73.79 -10.48 9.74
N ALA A 105 74.34 -10.47 8.53
CA ALA A 105 73.82 -9.59 7.49
C ALA A 105 72.38 -10.02 7.18
N TYR A 106 71.47 -9.05 7.07
CA TYR A 106 70.09 -9.27 6.66
C TYR A 106 69.73 -8.20 5.64
N ASP A 107 69.55 -8.60 4.39
CA ASP A 107 69.00 -7.79 3.32
C ASP A 107 67.61 -8.34 2.95
N PRO A 108 66.53 -7.63 3.29
CA PRO A 108 65.16 -8.05 2.99
C PRO A 108 64.92 -8.34 1.50
N ARG A 109 65.75 -7.83 0.58
CA ARG A 109 65.58 -8.02 -0.87
C ARG A 109 66.11 -9.37 -1.35
N THR A 110 67.01 -10.01 -0.60
CA THR A 110 67.64 -11.29 -0.94
C THR A 110 67.28 -12.38 0.04
N ASP A 111 67.16 -12.03 1.32
CA ASP A 111 67.05 -12.99 2.42
C ASP A 111 65.60 -13.28 2.79
N LEU A 112 64.66 -12.41 2.39
CA LEU A 112 63.24 -12.67 2.49
C LEU A 112 62.74 -13.33 1.19
N PRO A 113 62.08 -14.50 1.25
CA PRO A 113 61.44 -15.04 0.06
C PRO A 113 60.35 -14.08 -0.39
N HIS A 114 60.32 -13.74 -1.67
CA HIS A 114 59.26 -12.91 -2.25
C HIS A 114 58.11 -13.80 -2.76
N PRO A 115 57.05 -14.04 -1.95
CA PRO A 115 55.90 -14.78 -2.43
C PRO A 115 55.22 -14.03 -3.56
N GLN A 116 54.88 -14.77 -4.61
CA GLN A 116 53.96 -14.29 -5.63
C GLN A 116 52.52 -14.34 -5.11
N LEU A 117 51.59 -13.85 -5.93
CA LEU A 117 50.16 -14.00 -5.67
C LEU A 117 49.82 -15.49 -5.49
N GLN A 118 49.09 -15.82 -4.43
CA GLN A 118 48.67 -17.19 -4.14
C GLN A 118 47.15 -17.27 -3.98
N SER A 119 46.61 -18.46 -4.22
CA SER A 119 45.24 -18.79 -3.84
C SER A 119 45.21 -19.32 -2.41
N ALA A 120 44.13 -19.06 -1.67
CA ALA A 120 43.85 -19.62 -0.36
C ALA A 120 42.35 -19.95 -0.20
N ILE A 121 42.02 -20.85 0.71
CA ILE A 121 40.64 -21.19 1.06
C ILE A 121 40.29 -20.52 2.38
N VAL A 122 39.15 -19.86 2.46
CA VAL A 122 38.64 -19.26 3.70
C VAL A 122 38.22 -20.38 4.65
N VAL A 123 38.66 -20.29 5.91
CA VAL A 123 38.37 -21.29 6.95
C VAL A 123 37.64 -20.66 8.14
N GLY A 124 36.86 -21.47 8.85
CA GLY A 124 36.08 -21.04 9.99
C GLY A 124 35.73 -22.22 10.91
N PRO A 125 35.07 -21.98 12.04
CA PRO A 125 34.52 -23.03 12.89
C PRO A 125 33.57 -23.94 12.11
N ALA A 126 33.42 -25.19 12.56
CA ALA A 126 32.51 -26.14 11.93
C ALA A 126 31.05 -25.63 11.98
N GLY A 127 30.37 -25.64 10.83
CA GLY A 127 28.98 -25.19 10.69
C GLY A 127 28.80 -23.67 10.52
N GLU A 128 29.89 -22.91 10.49
CA GLU A 128 29.86 -21.46 10.29
C GLU A 128 29.98 -21.10 8.80
N ASP A 129 29.05 -20.30 8.28
CA ASP A 129 29.08 -19.84 6.88
C ASP A 129 30.02 -18.62 6.69
N VAL A 130 30.11 -17.74 7.70
CA VAL A 130 30.87 -16.48 7.64
C VAL A 130 31.65 -16.28 8.94
N HIS A 131 32.98 -16.40 8.88
CA HIS A 131 33.84 -16.22 10.05
C HIS A 131 34.74 -15.00 9.90
N CYS A 132 34.42 -13.92 10.63
CA CYS A 132 35.21 -12.68 10.61
C CYS A 132 35.39 -12.05 12.00
N ASP A 133 36.34 -11.11 12.11
CA ASP A 133 36.49 -10.25 13.28
C ASP A 133 35.81 -8.88 13.11
N ALA A 134 35.96 -7.98 14.09
CA ALA A 134 35.35 -6.65 14.09
C ALA A 134 35.81 -5.73 12.93
N LEU A 135 36.89 -6.09 12.23
CA LEU A 135 37.42 -5.35 11.08
C LEU A 135 37.04 -6.02 9.74
N GLY A 136 36.24 -7.09 9.77
CA GLY A 136 35.90 -7.86 8.57
C GLY A 136 37.07 -8.68 8.03
N ARG A 137 38.10 -8.95 8.84
CA ARG A 137 39.19 -9.87 8.47
C ARG A 137 38.70 -11.30 8.56
N VAL A 138 39.23 -12.19 7.72
CA VAL A 138 38.88 -13.61 7.71
C VAL A 138 40.11 -14.48 7.99
N LYS A 139 39.88 -15.76 8.28
CA LYS A 139 40.94 -16.77 8.39
C LYS A 139 41.04 -17.54 7.07
N ILE A 140 42.25 -17.94 6.71
CA ILE A 140 42.52 -18.64 5.45
C ILE A 140 43.46 -19.82 5.67
N ARG A 141 43.49 -20.74 4.70
CA ARG A 141 44.47 -21.80 4.61
C ARG A 141 45.00 -21.87 3.19
N PHE A 142 46.33 -21.85 3.04
CA PHE A 142 46.98 -22.03 1.74
C PHE A 142 46.87 -23.50 1.28
N PRO A 143 46.63 -23.75 -0.02
CA PRO A 143 46.63 -25.10 -0.58
C PRO A 143 47.99 -25.77 -0.45
N GLY A 144 48.00 -27.10 -0.37
CA GLY A 144 49.24 -27.89 -0.39
C GLY A 144 49.99 -27.96 0.94
N MET A 145 49.49 -27.33 2.00
CA MET A 145 50.06 -27.44 3.34
C MET A 145 49.81 -28.83 3.93
N ARG A 146 50.88 -29.50 4.37
CA ARG A 146 50.82 -30.89 4.89
C ARG A 146 50.99 -30.88 6.40
N THR A 147 50.14 -31.60 7.12
CA THR A 147 50.23 -31.72 8.58
C THR A 147 51.60 -32.22 9.07
N ALA A 148 52.30 -33.04 8.26
CA ALA A 148 53.64 -33.54 8.57
C ALA A 148 54.70 -32.43 8.73
N ASP A 149 54.59 -31.36 7.93
CA ASP A 149 55.51 -30.22 7.93
C ASP A 149 55.19 -29.24 9.08
N HIS A 150 53.96 -29.32 9.61
CA HIS A 150 53.43 -28.47 10.67
C HIS A 150 53.37 -29.17 12.05
N ARG A 151 54.10 -30.29 12.23
CA ARG A 151 54.15 -31.01 13.53
C ARG A 151 54.64 -30.14 14.68
N HIS A 152 55.60 -29.27 14.41
CA HIS A 152 56.15 -28.32 15.38
C HIS A 152 55.07 -27.33 15.90
N ALA A 153 53.98 -27.14 15.16
CA ALA A 153 52.87 -26.26 15.48
C ALA A 153 51.56 -27.03 15.72
N HIS A 154 51.63 -28.31 16.12
CA HIS A 154 50.46 -29.17 16.35
C HIS A 154 49.47 -29.24 15.18
N GLY A 155 49.97 -29.15 13.94
CA GLY A 155 49.14 -29.16 12.73
C GLY A 155 48.55 -27.81 12.32
N THR A 156 48.80 -26.75 13.10
CA THR A 156 48.41 -25.37 12.77
C THR A 156 49.05 -24.96 11.43
N GLY A 157 48.21 -24.54 10.48
CA GLY A 157 48.58 -24.20 9.10
C GLY A 157 48.13 -25.25 8.08
N ALA A 158 47.67 -26.42 8.54
CA ALA A 158 47.22 -27.53 7.71
C ALA A 158 46.04 -28.31 8.31
N SER A 159 45.28 -27.70 9.23
CA SER A 159 44.23 -28.36 10.03
C SER A 159 42.80 -28.08 9.57
N ASP A 160 42.61 -27.25 8.53
CA ASP A 160 41.31 -26.75 8.07
C ASP A 160 40.52 -26.03 9.18
N SER A 161 41.24 -25.38 10.11
CA SER A 161 40.67 -24.71 11.27
C SER A 161 41.06 -23.23 11.34
N PRO A 162 40.35 -22.40 12.14
CA PRO A 162 40.68 -20.99 12.33
C PRO A 162 42.09 -20.72 12.87
N ALA A 163 42.79 -21.76 13.37
CA ALA A 163 44.17 -21.66 13.80
C ALA A 163 45.15 -21.54 12.63
N ASP A 164 44.77 -21.96 11.41
CA ASP A 164 45.69 -22.09 10.26
C ASP A 164 46.29 -20.77 9.76
N SER A 165 45.71 -19.62 10.11
CA SER A 165 46.29 -18.32 9.80
C SER A 165 46.05 -17.29 10.90
N ALA A 166 46.77 -16.17 10.82
CA ALA A 166 46.35 -14.92 11.45
C ALA A 166 45.08 -14.35 10.76
N TRP A 167 44.52 -13.29 11.32
CA TRP A 167 43.42 -12.56 10.68
C TRP A 167 43.92 -11.80 9.45
N VAL A 168 43.39 -12.12 8.28
CA VAL A 168 43.80 -11.54 6.99
C VAL A 168 42.77 -10.53 6.51
N ARG A 169 43.24 -9.34 6.13
CA ARG A 169 42.38 -8.27 5.59
C ARG A 169 41.85 -8.64 4.22
N VAL A 170 40.59 -8.26 3.97
CA VAL A 170 39.93 -8.39 2.68
C VAL A 170 39.85 -7.02 2.03
N ALA A 171 40.40 -6.89 0.82
CA ALA A 171 40.25 -5.69 0.02
C ALA A 171 38.79 -5.56 -0.44
N SER A 172 38.23 -4.36 -0.27
CA SER A 172 36.94 -3.99 -0.85
C SER A 172 37.17 -3.11 -2.08
N ASN A 173 36.28 -3.21 -3.05
CA ASN A 173 36.24 -2.30 -4.20
C ASN A 173 35.85 -0.86 -3.82
N TRP A 174 35.23 -0.67 -2.65
CA TRP A 174 34.92 0.65 -2.10
C TRP A 174 34.96 0.61 -0.56
N ALA A 175 35.91 1.32 0.03
CA ALA A 175 36.03 1.49 1.48
C ALA A 175 36.36 2.95 1.79
N GLY A 176 35.55 3.59 2.63
CA GLY A 176 35.56 5.03 2.91
C GLY A 176 36.37 5.43 4.14
N ASN A 177 36.15 6.68 4.57
CA ASN A 177 36.93 7.42 5.57
C ASN A 177 36.12 7.91 6.78
N GLY A 178 35.01 7.26 7.12
CA GLY A 178 34.16 7.64 8.26
C GLY A 178 34.81 7.38 9.63
N SER A 179 34.46 8.18 10.63
CA SER A 179 34.99 8.07 12.01
C SER A 179 34.34 6.96 12.86
N GLY A 180 33.95 5.85 12.23
CA GLY A 180 33.26 4.72 12.88
C GLY A 180 32.34 3.98 11.92
N SER A 181 31.84 2.81 12.33
CA SER A 181 31.02 1.93 11.47
C SER A 181 29.73 2.57 10.96
N GLN A 182 29.10 3.44 11.75
CA GLN A 182 27.83 4.12 11.39
C GLN A 182 28.03 5.33 10.46
N GLN A 183 29.26 5.81 10.31
CA GLN A 183 29.60 6.95 9.43
C GLN A 183 30.48 6.52 8.26
N GLN A 184 30.70 5.21 8.10
CA GLN A 184 31.54 4.66 7.06
C GLN A 184 30.78 4.55 5.74
N SER A 185 31.47 4.83 4.63
CA SER A 185 30.98 4.52 3.28
C SER A 185 31.73 3.31 2.73
N GLY A 186 31.07 2.49 1.91
CA GLY A 186 31.74 1.35 1.27
C GLY A 186 30.83 0.19 0.93
N ALA A 187 31.42 -0.81 0.27
CA ALA A 187 30.84 -2.11 0.02
C ALA A 187 31.50 -3.15 0.94
N LEU A 188 30.70 -3.99 1.58
CA LEU A 188 31.19 -5.07 2.43
C LEU A 188 30.61 -6.40 1.96
N ALA A 189 31.45 -7.22 1.34
CA ALA A 189 31.14 -8.58 0.94
C ALA A 189 32.20 -9.51 1.54
N LEU A 190 31.87 -10.12 2.67
CA LEU A 190 32.79 -11.03 3.35
C LEU A 190 32.87 -12.37 2.60
N PRO A 191 34.08 -12.87 2.31
CA PRO A 191 34.27 -14.22 1.80
C PRO A 191 33.68 -15.24 2.77
N ARG A 192 32.96 -16.23 2.25
CA ARG A 192 32.37 -17.30 3.06
C ARG A 192 33.38 -18.40 3.32
N VAL A 193 33.18 -19.17 4.38
CA VAL A 193 33.98 -20.37 4.64
C VAL A 193 33.89 -21.32 3.45
N GLY A 194 35.03 -21.78 2.96
CA GLY A 194 35.15 -22.60 1.75
C GLY A 194 35.32 -21.82 0.44
N SER A 195 35.13 -20.49 0.43
CA SER A 195 35.43 -19.67 -0.75
C SER A 195 36.92 -19.63 -1.06
N GLU A 196 37.26 -19.64 -2.35
CA GLU A 196 38.63 -19.45 -2.82
C GLU A 196 38.93 -17.96 -2.99
N VAL A 197 40.06 -17.51 -2.44
CA VAL A 197 40.48 -16.11 -2.43
C VAL A 197 41.89 -15.95 -2.96
N LEU A 198 42.16 -14.83 -3.62
CA LEU A 198 43.50 -14.44 -4.05
C LEU A 198 44.17 -13.59 -2.99
N VAL A 199 45.38 -13.99 -2.59
CA VAL A 199 46.18 -13.40 -1.53
C VAL A 199 47.45 -12.80 -2.12
N ALA A 200 47.61 -11.49 -1.92
CA ALA A 200 48.84 -10.76 -2.16
C ALA A 200 49.59 -10.52 -0.84
N PHE A 201 50.86 -10.12 -0.95
CA PHE A 201 51.75 -9.93 0.19
C PHE A 201 52.33 -8.52 0.15
N LEU A 202 52.05 -7.70 1.18
CA LEU A 202 52.43 -6.29 1.18
C LEU A 202 53.95 -6.14 1.20
N GLY A 203 54.51 -5.50 0.17
CA GLY A 203 55.96 -5.35 0.02
C GLY A 203 56.70 -6.65 -0.29
N GLY A 204 55.99 -7.71 -0.69
CA GLY A 204 56.58 -9.05 -0.86
C GLY A 204 56.93 -9.73 0.46
N ASP A 205 56.28 -9.33 1.56
CA ASP A 205 56.50 -9.91 2.88
C ASP A 205 55.48 -11.05 3.15
N PRO A 206 55.92 -12.32 3.28
CA PRO A 206 55.02 -13.46 3.54
C PRO A 206 54.22 -13.31 4.84
N ASP A 207 54.70 -12.51 5.80
CA ASP A 207 54.00 -12.26 7.07
C ASP A 207 52.89 -11.19 6.95
N ARG A 208 52.73 -10.57 5.78
CA ARG A 208 51.74 -9.51 5.54
C ARG A 208 50.76 -9.86 4.41
N PRO A 209 49.99 -10.96 4.54
CA PRO A 209 48.99 -11.32 3.55
C PRO A 209 47.82 -10.32 3.53
N ILE A 210 47.28 -10.10 2.35
CA ILE A 210 46.05 -9.35 2.10
C ILE A 210 45.26 -10.05 0.99
N ILE A 211 43.98 -10.31 1.23
CA ILE A 211 43.07 -10.85 0.22
C ILE A 211 42.68 -9.72 -0.71
N ILE A 212 42.84 -9.92 -2.02
CA ILE A 212 42.57 -8.89 -3.04
C ILE A 212 41.39 -9.22 -3.95
N ALA A 213 40.99 -10.48 -4.04
CA ALA A 213 39.87 -10.93 -4.88
C ALA A 213 39.36 -12.31 -4.43
N GLN A 214 38.24 -12.74 -5.02
CA GLN A 214 37.65 -14.07 -4.85
C GLN A 214 37.56 -14.76 -6.22
N LEU A 215 37.62 -16.09 -6.23
CA LEU A 215 37.58 -16.89 -7.44
C LEU A 215 36.41 -17.87 -7.41
N TYR A 216 35.80 -18.06 -8.58
CA TYR A 216 34.93 -19.21 -8.81
C TYR A 216 35.76 -20.40 -9.28
N ASN A 217 35.34 -21.60 -8.88
CA ASN A 217 35.98 -22.87 -9.23
C ASN A 217 34.92 -23.99 -9.32
N GLN A 218 35.34 -25.25 -9.45
CA GLN A 218 34.42 -26.39 -9.58
C GLN A 218 33.58 -26.66 -8.32
N ARG A 219 34.03 -26.24 -7.13
CA ARG A 219 33.29 -26.37 -5.87
C ARG A 219 32.39 -25.16 -5.62
N THR A 220 32.84 -23.98 -6.05
CA THR A 220 32.16 -22.70 -5.89
C THR A 220 31.96 -22.09 -7.26
N ALA A 221 30.96 -22.56 -8.00
CA ALA A 221 30.66 -22.10 -9.35
C ALA A 221 30.12 -20.64 -9.33
N PRO A 222 30.20 -19.92 -10.47
CA PRO A 222 29.53 -18.63 -10.61
C PRO A 222 28.02 -18.75 -10.31
N PRO A 223 27.39 -17.71 -9.73
CA PRO A 223 26.00 -17.78 -9.33
C PRO A 223 25.07 -17.89 -10.55
N ALA A 224 24.12 -18.81 -10.44
CA ALA A 224 22.95 -18.91 -11.30
C ALA A 224 21.96 -17.77 -10.99
N PHE A 225 21.54 -16.98 -11.98
CA PHE A 225 20.47 -15.98 -11.81
C PHE A 225 19.06 -16.56 -12.05
N SER A 226 18.98 -17.87 -12.27
CA SER A 226 17.75 -18.63 -12.44
C SER A 226 17.92 -20.08 -11.98
N ARG A 227 16.83 -20.84 -11.88
CA ARG A 227 16.88 -22.29 -11.61
C ARG A 227 16.98 -23.16 -12.86
N THR A 228 16.90 -22.56 -14.05
CA THR A 228 16.68 -23.27 -15.31
C THR A 228 17.78 -23.04 -16.35
N GLY A 229 18.77 -22.20 -16.04
CA GLY A 229 19.86 -21.92 -16.95
C GLY A 229 21.05 -21.23 -16.27
N ASP A 230 22.23 -21.64 -16.72
CA ASP A 230 23.53 -21.24 -16.18
C ASP A 230 24.50 -20.84 -17.30
N LEU A 231 25.74 -20.53 -16.93
CA LEU A 231 26.83 -20.39 -17.88
C LEU A 231 27.15 -21.75 -18.55
N PRO A 232 27.52 -21.78 -19.84
CA PRO A 232 27.72 -20.64 -20.75
C PRO A 232 26.45 -20.16 -21.48
N GLY A 233 25.30 -20.81 -21.25
CA GLY A 233 24.03 -20.48 -21.92
C GLY A 233 23.58 -19.04 -21.66
N ASN A 234 23.53 -18.64 -20.39
CA ASN A 234 23.08 -17.32 -19.95
C ASN A 234 24.22 -16.28 -19.87
N ARG A 235 25.17 -16.31 -20.80
CA ARG A 235 26.38 -15.45 -20.80
C ARG A 235 26.13 -13.93 -20.92
N TYR A 236 24.93 -13.51 -21.29
CA TYR A 236 24.53 -12.10 -21.36
C TYR A 236 23.77 -11.62 -20.11
N VAL A 237 23.62 -12.50 -19.12
CA VAL A 237 23.01 -12.18 -17.83
C VAL A 237 24.11 -11.92 -16.81
N SER A 238 24.02 -10.80 -16.11
CA SER A 238 25.01 -10.36 -15.13
C SER A 238 24.34 -9.80 -13.86
N GLY A 239 25.13 -9.57 -12.81
CA GLY A 239 24.65 -8.93 -11.58
C GLY A 239 25.19 -9.57 -10.31
N THR A 240 24.41 -9.47 -9.23
CA THR A 240 24.75 -9.97 -7.90
C THR A 240 23.63 -10.84 -7.37
N ARG A 241 23.96 -12.04 -6.90
CA ARG A 241 23.04 -12.92 -6.17
C ARG A 241 23.63 -13.25 -4.80
N THR A 242 22.84 -13.02 -3.75
CA THR A 242 23.19 -13.42 -2.38
C THR A 242 22.50 -14.73 -2.03
N HIS A 243 22.93 -15.33 -0.93
CA HIS A 243 22.38 -16.57 -0.40
C HIS A 243 22.08 -16.41 1.09
N GLU A 244 20.92 -16.88 1.51
CA GLU A 244 20.49 -16.94 2.90
C GLU A 244 21.48 -17.78 3.72
N ILE A 245 21.87 -17.29 4.90
CA ILE A 245 22.74 -18.05 5.81
C ILE A 245 21.98 -19.30 6.26
N GLN A 246 22.59 -20.47 6.09
CA GLN A 246 21.96 -21.76 6.41
C GLN A 246 20.59 -21.98 5.74
N GLY A 247 20.33 -21.33 4.60
CA GLY A 247 19.08 -21.42 3.84
C GLY A 247 19.29 -21.79 2.38
N ALA A 248 18.30 -21.54 1.53
CA ALA A 248 18.38 -21.72 0.07
C ALA A 248 17.87 -20.51 -0.73
N ARG A 249 17.31 -19.51 -0.04
CA ARG A 249 16.78 -18.29 -0.64
C ARG A 249 17.90 -17.29 -0.92
N GLY A 250 17.63 -16.31 -1.75
CA GLY A 250 18.57 -15.24 -2.06
C GLY A 250 17.89 -13.93 -2.39
N ASN A 251 18.72 -12.88 -2.39
CA ASN A 251 18.38 -11.61 -3.02
C ASN A 251 19.18 -11.49 -4.31
N GLN A 252 18.61 -10.80 -5.30
CA GLN A 252 19.17 -10.74 -6.64
C GLN A 252 19.03 -9.34 -7.21
N LEU A 253 20.14 -8.80 -7.72
CA LEU A 253 20.17 -7.72 -8.68
C LEU A 253 20.68 -8.30 -9.99
N ARG A 254 19.86 -8.31 -11.04
CA ARG A 254 20.17 -8.95 -12.33
C ARG A 254 19.98 -7.97 -13.48
N PHE A 255 20.93 -7.98 -14.40
CA PHE A 255 20.85 -7.31 -15.70
C PHE A 255 20.88 -8.37 -16.80
N ASP A 256 20.04 -8.20 -17.80
CA ASP A 256 20.01 -9.03 -19.01
C ASP A 256 20.32 -8.12 -20.20
N ASP A 257 21.48 -8.31 -20.82
CA ASP A 257 21.96 -7.51 -21.95
C ASP A 257 21.71 -8.23 -23.29
N THR A 258 20.80 -9.20 -23.32
CA THR A 258 20.41 -9.87 -24.55
C THR A 258 19.83 -8.85 -25.54
N ARG A 259 20.39 -8.82 -26.76
CA ARG A 259 20.04 -7.83 -27.79
C ARG A 259 18.53 -7.82 -28.07
N GLY A 260 17.91 -6.65 -27.91
CA GLY A 260 16.47 -6.46 -28.13
C GLY A 260 15.59 -6.91 -26.97
N GLU A 261 16.19 -7.44 -25.90
CA GLU A 261 15.49 -8.03 -24.75
C GLU A 261 16.10 -7.54 -23.43
N ILE A 262 16.54 -6.28 -23.40
CA ILE A 262 17.22 -5.72 -22.23
C ILE A 262 16.28 -5.65 -21.03
N SER A 263 16.76 -6.08 -19.86
CA SER A 263 15.97 -5.97 -18.63
C SER A 263 16.83 -5.82 -17.38
N ALA A 264 16.23 -5.24 -16.34
CA ALA A 264 16.80 -5.19 -15.01
C ALA A 264 15.80 -5.77 -13.99
N GLN A 265 16.31 -6.47 -12.99
CA GLN A 265 15.51 -7.06 -11.92
C GLN A 265 16.17 -6.83 -10.57
N LEU A 266 15.37 -6.36 -9.61
CA LEU A 266 15.65 -6.44 -8.19
C LEU A 266 14.65 -7.42 -7.57
N ALA A 267 15.12 -8.53 -7.02
CA ALA A 267 14.28 -9.61 -6.53
C ALA A 267 14.72 -10.11 -5.15
N SER A 268 13.75 -10.52 -4.35
CA SER A 268 13.95 -11.33 -3.16
C SER A 268 13.10 -12.58 -3.26
N ASP A 269 13.72 -13.75 -3.01
CA ASP A 269 12.99 -15.01 -2.90
C ASP A 269 11.96 -14.98 -1.74
N HIS A 270 12.06 -14.02 -0.81
CA HIS A 270 11.07 -13.81 0.24
C HIS A 270 9.79 -13.18 -0.31
N GLY A 271 8.71 -13.97 -0.28
CA GLY A 271 7.43 -13.57 -0.86
C GLY A 271 7.50 -13.33 -2.38
N ALA A 272 8.56 -13.83 -3.04
CA ALA A 272 8.91 -13.59 -4.44
C ALA A 272 8.61 -12.14 -4.85
N SER A 273 9.18 -11.23 -4.06
CA SER A 273 8.97 -9.79 -4.19
C SER A 273 9.96 -9.25 -5.21
N GLU A 274 9.45 -8.64 -6.28
CA GLU A 274 10.27 -8.26 -7.44
C GLU A 274 9.88 -6.89 -7.99
N LEU A 275 10.90 -6.13 -8.37
CA LEU A 275 10.80 -5.02 -9.31
C LEU A 275 11.49 -5.44 -10.61
N ASN A 276 10.71 -5.56 -11.68
CA ASN A 276 11.18 -5.97 -13.00
C ASN A 276 11.00 -4.81 -13.99
N LEU A 277 12.03 -4.50 -14.77
CA LEU A 277 12.07 -3.37 -15.70
C LEU A 277 12.54 -3.81 -17.09
N GLY A 278 11.92 -3.30 -18.15
CA GLY A 278 12.30 -3.55 -19.54
C GLY A 278 11.55 -4.73 -20.17
N TRP A 279 12.28 -5.59 -20.88
CA TRP A 279 11.74 -6.77 -21.54
C TRP A 279 11.61 -7.96 -20.58
N LEU A 280 10.39 -8.26 -20.15
CA LEU A 280 10.16 -9.26 -19.12
C LEU A 280 10.04 -10.65 -19.74
N THR A 281 10.92 -11.57 -19.32
CA THR A 281 10.90 -12.98 -19.72
C THR A 281 10.67 -13.88 -18.51
N ARG A 282 10.22 -15.11 -18.77
CA ARG A 282 10.49 -16.22 -17.85
C ARG A 282 11.99 -16.47 -17.77
N PRO A 283 12.51 -17.09 -16.69
CA PRO A 283 13.94 -17.28 -16.55
C PRO A 283 14.54 -18.01 -17.76
N ARG A 284 15.69 -17.52 -18.25
CA ARG A 284 16.31 -18.04 -19.45
C ARG A 284 16.90 -19.43 -19.24
N ALA A 285 16.76 -20.27 -20.25
CA ALA A 285 17.51 -21.52 -20.42
C ALA A 285 18.30 -21.42 -21.73
N ASP A 286 19.60 -21.71 -21.68
CA ASP A 286 20.50 -21.64 -22.84
C ASP A 286 20.44 -20.33 -23.64
N GLY A 287 20.27 -19.21 -22.94
CA GLY A 287 20.21 -17.87 -23.53
C GLY A 287 18.85 -17.46 -24.09
N SER A 288 17.84 -18.35 -24.06
CA SER A 288 16.48 -18.05 -24.50
C SER A 288 15.50 -17.99 -23.32
N GLY A 289 14.60 -17.00 -23.32
CA GLY A 289 13.52 -16.89 -22.34
C GLY A 289 12.20 -16.57 -23.02
N THR A 290 11.11 -17.20 -22.60
CA THR A 290 9.78 -16.89 -23.16
C THR A 290 9.33 -15.51 -22.69
N PRO A 291 8.96 -14.58 -23.58
CA PRO A 291 8.41 -13.28 -23.18
C PRO A 291 7.15 -13.43 -22.31
N ARG A 292 6.98 -12.52 -21.34
CA ARG A 292 5.80 -12.46 -20.46
C ARG A 292 5.23 -11.05 -20.29
N GLY A 293 5.91 -10.02 -20.78
CA GLY A 293 5.46 -8.63 -20.74
C GLY A 293 6.59 -7.65 -21.04
N GLU A 294 6.24 -6.37 -21.14
CA GLU A 294 7.17 -5.27 -21.34
C GLU A 294 6.78 -4.11 -20.41
N GLY A 295 7.78 -3.33 -19.96
CA GLY A 295 7.56 -2.15 -19.11
C GLY A 295 8.10 -2.34 -17.70
N ALA A 296 7.28 -2.02 -16.70
CA ALA A 296 7.64 -2.16 -15.30
C ALA A 296 6.62 -3.03 -14.56
N GLU A 297 7.10 -3.97 -13.75
CA GLU A 297 6.27 -4.80 -12.89
C GLU A 297 6.80 -4.73 -11.46
N LEU A 298 5.93 -4.34 -10.54
CA LEU A 298 6.12 -4.51 -9.10
C LEU A 298 5.19 -5.63 -8.64
N ARG A 299 5.76 -6.75 -8.18
CA ARG A 299 4.99 -7.91 -7.71
C ARG A 299 5.45 -8.39 -6.34
N SER A 300 4.53 -8.99 -5.60
CA SER A 300 4.81 -9.77 -4.40
C SER A 300 3.64 -10.73 -4.17
N ASP A 301 3.94 -11.91 -3.63
CA ASP A 301 2.92 -12.83 -3.13
C ASP A 301 2.43 -12.38 -1.72
N LEU A 302 3.10 -11.38 -1.14
CA LEU A 302 2.74 -10.71 0.11
C LEU A 302 2.19 -9.31 -0.18
N SER A 303 1.87 -8.55 0.88
CA SER A 303 1.32 -7.20 0.77
C SER A 303 2.28 -6.22 0.08
N VAL A 304 1.74 -5.44 -0.87
CA VAL A 304 2.44 -4.30 -1.49
C VAL A 304 1.82 -3.00 -0.98
N ALA A 305 2.65 -2.06 -0.53
CA ALA A 305 2.22 -0.73 -0.12
C ALA A 305 2.95 0.34 -0.94
N VAL A 306 2.17 1.19 -1.61
CA VAL A 306 2.67 2.40 -2.30
C VAL A 306 2.20 3.59 -1.48
N ARG A 307 3.14 4.36 -0.90
CA ARG A 307 2.83 5.52 -0.05
C ARG A 307 3.71 6.70 -0.44
N GLY A 308 3.08 7.80 -0.82
CA GLY A 308 3.73 9.11 -0.93
C GLY A 308 3.15 10.04 0.12
N GLY A 309 3.98 10.54 1.04
CA GLY A 309 3.54 11.47 2.09
C GLY A 309 3.03 12.81 1.53
N GLN A 310 3.44 13.15 0.31
CA GLN A 310 2.95 14.27 -0.48
C GLN A 310 2.01 13.79 -1.59
N GLY A 311 1.44 12.58 -1.49
CA GLY A 311 0.46 12.01 -2.41
C GLY A 311 1.03 11.04 -3.46
N VAL A 312 0.14 10.48 -4.29
CA VAL A 312 0.42 9.43 -5.28
C VAL A 312 -0.35 9.71 -6.59
N LEU A 313 0.37 9.77 -7.70
CA LEU A 313 -0.21 9.85 -9.06
C LEU A 313 -0.09 8.49 -9.74
N ILE A 314 -1.21 7.94 -10.21
CA ILE A 314 -1.29 6.71 -11.01
C ILE A 314 -1.78 7.12 -12.41
N SER A 315 -0.90 7.11 -13.40
CA SER A 315 -1.21 7.64 -14.73
C SER A 315 -0.88 6.64 -15.84
N ALA A 316 -1.81 6.49 -16.79
CA ALA A 316 -1.56 5.87 -18.09
C ALA A 316 -1.37 6.91 -19.21
N GLU A 317 -1.21 8.20 -18.87
CA GLU A 317 -0.82 9.24 -19.82
C GLU A 317 0.63 9.04 -20.26
N ALA A 318 0.90 9.18 -21.55
CA ALA A 318 2.24 9.01 -22.09
C ALA A 318 3.14 10.18 -21.69
N SER A 319 4.32 9.88 -21.14
CA SER A 319 5.41 10.84 -20.92
C SER A 319 6.64 10.35 -21.69
N PRO A 320 6.69 10.54 -23.03
CA PRO A 320 7.78 10.03 -23.84
C PRO A 320 9.12 10.58 -23.35
N GLN A 321 10.09 9.69 -23.20
CA GLN A 321 11.46 10.01 -22.75
C GLN A 321 11.55 10.70 -21.37
N ALA A 322 10.45 10.70 -20.59
CA ALA A 322 10.36 11.41 -19.31
C ALA A 322 10.77 12.91 -19.42
N GLU A 323 10.42 13.58 -20.52
CA GLU A 323 10.73 15.01 -20.73
C GLU A 323 9.93 15.95 -19.79
N GLY A 324 8.80 15.48 -19.26
CA GLY A 324 7.97 16.21 -18.31
C GLY A 324 8.42 16.06 -16.85
N GLY A 325 7.80 16.83 -15.95
CA GLY A 325 7.99 16.64 -14.51
C GLY A 325 7.42 15.29 -14.04
N GLN A 326 7.96 14.75 -12.93
CA GLN A 326 7.50 13.47 -12.35
C GLN A 326 5.98 13.42 -12.10
N LEU A 327 5.39 14.56 -11.73
CA LEU A 327 3.96 14.71 -11.45
C LEU A 327 3.20 15.36 -12.62
N ASP A 328 3.73 15.38 -13.83
CA ASP A 328 3.00 15.95 -14.98
C ASP A 328 1.64 15.27 -15.17
N ARG A 329 0.61 16.08 -15.35
CA ARG A 329 -0.81 15.70 -15.26
C ARG A 329 -1.72 16.72 -15.95
N GLN A 330 -1.23 17.38 -17.00
CA GLN A 330 -2.01 18.39 -17.73
C GLN A 330 -3.33 17.82 -18.25
N GLY A 331 -3.34 16.57 -18.75
CA GLY A 331 -4.55 15.89 -19.21
C GLY A 331 -5.59 15.75 -18.09
N LEU A 332 -5.19 15.19 -16.95
CA LEU A 332 -6.04 15.09 -15.77
C LEU A 332 -6.51 16.45 -15.24
N ALA A 333 -5.64 17.46 -15.18
CA ALA A 333 -6.01 18.79 -14.71
C ALA A 333 -7.08 19.45 -15.63
N GLY A 334 -6.94 19.29 -16.94
CA GLY A 334 -7.94 19.74 -17.91
C GLY A 334 -9.26 18.99 -17.78
N LEU A 335 -9.23 17.66 -17.61
CA LEU A 335 -10.44 16.87 -17.37
C LEU A 335 -11.15 17.29 -16.07
N ALA A 336 -10.38 17.61 -15.02
CA ALA A 336 -10.91 18.09 -13.76
C ALA A 336 -11.62 19.45 -13.90
N ASP A 337 -11.10 20.35 -14.74
CA ASP A 337 -11.77 21.61 -15.08
C ASP A 337 -13.10 21.39 -15.82
N VAL A 338 -13.15 20.44 -16.76
CA VAL A 338 -14.40 20.10 -17.46
C VAL A 338 -15.44 19.55 -16.48
N MET A 339 -15.04 18.64 -15.58
CA MET A 339 -15.94 18.09 -14.56
C MET A 339 -16.46 19.17 -13.61
N GLN A 340 -15.60 20.10 -13.19
CA GLN A 340 -16.02 21.24 -12.39
C GLN A 340 -17.05 22.10 -13.15
N GLY A 341 -16.79 22.43 -14.41
CA GLY A 341 -17.70 23.23 -15.24
C GLY A 341 -19.09 22.61 -15.42
N ILE A 342 -19.16 21.29 -15.62
CA ILE A 342 -20.42 20.54 -15.72
C ILE A 342 -21.21 20.64 -14.40
N LEU A 343 -20.55 20.40 -13.26
CA LEU A 343 -21.19 20.46 -11.96
C LEU A 343 -21.73 21.87 -11.66
N ASP A 344 -20.94 22.90 -11.98
CA ASP A 344 -21.34 24.30 -11.80
C ASP A 344 -22.55 24.66 -12.68
N GLU A 345 -22.57 24.22 -13.94
CA GLU A 345 -23.67 24.55 -14.87
C GLU A 345 -24.97 23.82 -14.52
N VAL A 346 -24.91 22.50 -14.28
CA VAL A 346 -26.08 21.73 -13.84
C VAL A 346 -26.58 22.24 -12.49
N GLY A 347 -25.68 22.61 -11.59
CA GLY A 347 -26.02 23.22 -10.29
C GLY A 347 -26.76 24.55 -10.42
N LYS A 348 -26.33 25.44 -11.33
CA LYS A 348 -27.04 26.70 -11.62
C LYS A 348 -28.43 26.46 -12.18
N LEU A 349 -28.56 25.56 -13.15
CA LEU A 349 -29.86 25.22 -13.75
C LEU A 349 -30.81 24.61 -12.72
N ALA A 350 -30.30 23.74 -11.84
CA ALA A 350 -31.09 23.16 -10.76
C ALA A 350 -31.56 24.24 -9.76
N ALA A 351 -30.68 25.18 -9.37
CA ALA A 351 -31.00 26.23 -8.38
C ALA A 351 -32.13 27.18 -8.82
N VAL A 352 -32.46 27.27 -10.11
CA VAL A 352 -33.62 28.05 -10.60
C VAL A 352 -34.94 27.34 -10.28
N HIS A 353 -34.93 26.01 -10.24
CA HIS A 353 -36.14 25.19 -10.11
C HIS A 353 -36.23 24.43 -8.79
N THR A 354 -35.17 24.45 -7.99
CA THR A 354 -35.04 23.75 -6.72
C THR A 354 -34.49 24.70 -5.68
N ASP A 355 -34.90 24.54 -4.42
CA ASP A 355 -34.30 25.23 -3.28
C ASP A 355 -32.99 24.54 -2.85
N ASP A 356 -32.16 24.14 -3.82
CA ASP A 356 -30.92 23.42 -3.58
C ASP A 356 -29.76 24.40 -3.35
N GLU A 357 -28.95 24.16 -2.31
CA GLU A 357 -27.74 24.95 -2.10
C GLU A 357 -26.79 24.75 -3.29
N PRO A 358 -26.20 25.83 -3.85
CA PRO A 358 -25.22 25.70 -4.91
C PRO A 358 -24.00 24.90 -4.43
N THR A 359 -23.73 23.78 -5.09
CA THR A 359 -22.59 22.91 -4.79
C THR A 359 -21.48 23.07 -5.83
N GLY A 360 -20.21 23.08 -5.41
CA GLY A 360 -19.06 23.08 -6.35
C GLY A 360 -17.73 23.45 -5.69
N GLN A 361 -17.76 24.23 -4.61
CA GLN A 361 -16.58 24.78 -3.93
C GLN A 361 -15.55 23.71 -3.48
N ARG A 362 -16.02 22.54 -3.01
CA ARG A 362 -15.11 21.47 -2.56
C ARG A 362 -14.38 20.78 -3.73
N LEU A 363 -15.06 20.58 -4.85
CA LEU A 363 -14.44 20.03 -6.06
C LEU A 363 -13.44 21.05 -6.61
N ALA A 364 -13.84 22.32 -6.74
CA ALA A 364 -12.94 23.41 -7.16
C ALA A 364 -11.66 23.48 -6.30
N ALA A 365 -11.80 23.42 -4.97
CA ALA A 365 -10.64 23.39 -4.07
C ALA A 365 -9.74 22.15 -4.29
N LEU A 366 -10.32 20.99 -4.61
CA LEU A 366 -9.54 19.79 -4.94
C LEU A 366 -8.81 19.94 -6.28
N VAL A 367 -9.47 20.48 -7.31
CA VAL A 367 -8.85 20.77 -8.62
C VAL A 367 -7.70 21.76 -8.47
N ASP A 368 -7.86 22.78 -7.64
CA ASP A 368 -6.81 23.75 -7.33
C ASP A 368 -5.58 23.12 -6.68
N LYS A 369 -5.78 22.26 -5.67
CA LYS A 369 -4.69 21.50 -5.05
C LYS A 369 -4.04 20.56 -6.05
N LEU A 370 -4.84 19.89 -6.88
CA LEU A 370 -4.34 19.07 -7.97
C LEU A 370 -3.46 19.90 -8.91
N LYS A 371 -3.81 21.12 -9.29
CA LYS A 371 -2.97 21.97 -10.19
C LYS A 371 -1.68 22.44 -9.54
N ARG A 372 -1.72 22.81 -8.26
CA ARG A 372 -0.56 23.33 -7.51
C ARG A 372 0.30 22.27 -6.83
N TRP A 373 0.01 20.99 -7.05
CA TRP A 373 0.65 19.87 -6.35
C TRP A 373 2.19 19.91 -6.35
N HIS A 374 2.82 20.24 -7.48
CA HIS A 374 4.27 20.30 -7.63
C HIS A 374 4.95 21.51 -6.96
N ALA A 375 4.20 22.50 -6.47
CA ALA A 375 4.76 23.72 -5.88
C ALA A 375 5.64 23.39 -4.66
N GLY A 376 6.85 23.94 -4.63
CA GLY A 376 7.84 23.69 -3.57
C GLY A 376 8.70 22.43 -3.78
N SER A 377 8.55 21.75 -4.92
CA SER A 377 9.46 20.67 -5.35
C SER A 377 10.66 21.22 -6.13
N ASN A 378 11.59 20.33 -6.50
CA ASN A 378 12.78 20.65 -7.31
C ASN A 378 12.47 21.09 -8.76
N VAL A 379 11.20 21.04 -9.20
CA VAL A 379 10.76 21.54 -10.51
C VAL A 379 9.93 22.83 -10.42
N ALA A 380 9.63 23.31 -9.21
CA ALA A 380 8.91 24.55 -8.95
C ALA A 380 9.44 25.19 -7.66
N GLU A 381 10.74 25.44 -7.64
CA GLU A 381 11.43 26.07 -6.51
C GLU A 381 10.91 27.50 -6.29
N GLY A 382 10.58 27.82 -5.04
CA GLY A 382 10.04 29.13 -4.65
C GLY A 382 8.52 29.24 -4.70
N GLU A 383 7.82 28.30 -5.34
CA GLU A 383 6.37 28.18 -5.19
C GLU A 383 6.01 27.57 -3.83
N VAL A 384 4.88 27.99 -3.25
CA VAL A 384 4.40 27.53 -1.95
C VAL A 384 2.99 26.97 -2.03
N GLY A 385 2.63 26.08 -1.10
CA GLY A 385 1.28 25.52 -0.99
C GLY A 385 1.03 24.30 -1.90
N GLY A 386 2.08 23.61 -2.34
CA GLY A 386 2.01 22.28 -2.96
C GLY A 386 2.20 21.15 -1.94
N GLY A 387 2.43 19.93 -2.45
CA GLY A 387 2.69 18.75 -1.60
C GLY A 387 1.48 18.22 -0.83
N GLU A 388 0.26 18.63 -1.22
CA GLU A 388 -0.97 18.11 -0.64
C GLU A 388 -1.10 16.60 -0.88
N PRO A 389 -1.45 15.80 0.14
CA PRO A 389 -1.51 14.34 0.03
C PRO A 389 -2.74 13.88 -0.75
N ILE A 390 -2.65 13.93 -2.08
CA ILE A 390 -3.71 13.54 -3.01
C ILE A 390 -3.40 12.15 -3.59
N LEU A 391 -4.42 11.32 -3.77
CA LEU A 391 -4.35 10.17 -4.67
C LEU A 391 -5.09 10.55 -5.96
N ALA A 392 -4.38 10.59 -7.07
CA ALA A 392 -4.94 10.91 -8.38
C ALA A 392 -4.70 9.75 -9.34
N ALA A 393 -5.75 9.35 -10.07
CA ALA A 393 -5.67 8.32 -11.09
C ALA A 393 -6.22 8.84 -12.42
N THR A 394 -5.50 8.62 -13.52
CA THR A 394 -5.89 9.05 -14.87
C THR A 394 -5.51 8.01 -15.92
N ALA A 395 -6.37 7.83 -16.91
CA ALA A 395 -6.11 6.98 -18.07
C ALA A 395 -6.89 7.50 -19.29
N PRO A 396 -6.20 7.89 -20.38
CA PRO A 396 -6.87 8.44 -21.57
C PRO A 396 -7.94 7.52 -22.19
N ASN A 397 -7.78 6.20 -22.03
CA ASN A 397 -8.67 5.18 -22.59
C ASN A 397 -9.56 4.49 -21.54
N GLY A 398 -9.78 5.13 -20.39
CA GLY A 398 -10.71 4.68 -19.36
C GLY A 398 -10.07 3.94 -18.17
N VAL A 399 -10.85 3.80 -17.10
CA VAL A 399 -10.45 3.16 -15.83
C VAL A 399 -11.53 2.15 -15.43
N ILE A 400 -11.11 0.94 -15.03
CA ILE A 400 -12.00 -0.08 -14.47
C ILE A 400 -11.60 -0.33 -13.02
N VAL A 401 -12.57 -0.27 -12.11
CA VAL A 401 -12.41 -0.65 -10.70
C VAL A 401 -13.44 -1.74 -10.39
N ALA A 402 -12.97 -2.93 -10.04
CA ALA A 402 -13.82 -4.10 -9.87
C ALA A 402 -13.40 -4.93 -8.64
N SER A 403 -14.35 -5.67 -8.09
CA SER A 403 -14.16 -6.62 -6.99
C SER A 403 -15.12 -7.80 -7.18
N ASN A 404 -14.68 -9.01 -6.82
CA ASN A 404 -15.55 -10.20 -6.83
C ASN A 404 -16.50 -10.25 -5.62
N ASP A 405 -16.26 -9.41 -4.61
CA ASP A 405 -17.11 -9.29 -3.43
C ASP A 405 -17.73 -7.89 -3.38
N ASN A 406 -17.27 -7.02 -2.47
CA ASN A 406 -17.78 -5.66 -2.33
C ASN A 406 -16.83 -4.60 -2.93
N LEU A 407 -17.42 -3.49 -3.38
CA LEU A 407 -16.72 -2.25 -3.74
C LEU A 407 -17.33 -1.12 -2.91
N ALA A 408 -16.50 -0.42 -2.13
CA ALA A 408 -16.93 0.70 -1.30
C ALA A 408 -16.26 2.00 -1.77
N LEU A 409 -17.09 3.02 -2.03
CA LEU A 409 -16.66 4.38 -2.35
C LEU A 409 -17.26 5.32 -1.31
N GLY A 410 -16.42 6.11 -0.64
CA GLY A 410 -16.89 6.99 0.43
C GLY A 410 -15.91 8.10 0.74
N ALA A 411 -16.44 9.21 1.25
CA ALA A 411 -15.67 10.35 1.71
C ALA A 411 -16.29 10.90 2.99
N GLY A 412 -15.47 11.29 3.97
CA GLY A 412 -15.95 12.00 5.16
C GLY A 412 -16.52 13.39 4.84
N GLY A 413 -16.20 13.92 3.65
CA GLY A 413 -16.65 15.23 3.18
C GLY A 413 -17.80 15.16 2.17
N LYS A 414 -17.49 14.89 0.90
CA LYS A 414 -18.42 14.88 -0.24
C LYS A 414 -17.96 13.83 -1.26
N VAL A 415 -18.90 13.17 -1.93
CA VAL A 415 -18.64 12.33 -3.10
C VAL A 415 -19.28 13.00 -4.31
N ASP A 416 -18.46 13.25 -5.34
CA ASP A 416 -18.89 13.81 -6.63
C ASP A 416 -18.78 12.73 -7.70
N VAL A 417 -19.86 12.50 -8.45
CA VAL A 417 -19.90 11.61 -9.62
C VAL A 417 -20.31 12.46 -10.81
N VAL A 418 -19.36 12.73 -11.70
CA VAL A 418 -19.54 13.65 -12.83
C VAL A 418 -19.17 12.95 -14.12
N SER A 419 -19.99 13.12 -15.16
CA SER A 419 -19.76 12.64 -16.51
C SER A 419 -20.02 13.76 -17.49
N ALA A 420 -19.20 13.88 -18.53
CA ALA A 420 -19.47 14.75 -19.67
C ALA A 420 -20.49 14.14 -20.64
N GLY A 421 -20.65 12.82 -20.62
CA GLY A 421 -21.72 12.10 -21.31
C GLY A 421 -22.75 11.59 -20.31
N ASP A 422 -23.28 10.40 -20.57
CA ASP A 422 -24.25 9.75 -19.67
C ASP A 422 -23.59 9.26 -18.37
N ALA A 423 -24.39 9.23 -17.31
CA ALA A 423 -24.04 8.58 -16.05
C ALA A 423 -25.05 7.45 -15.80
N GLU A 424 -24.59 6.20 -15.92
CA GLU A 424 -25.42 5.02 -15.80
C GLU A 424 -25.26 4.34 -14.44
N LEU A 425 -26.39 3.99 -13.81
CA LEU A 425 -26.41 3.18 -12.59
C LEU A 425 -27.30 1.95 -12.82
N ALA A 426 -26.69 0.78 -12.79
CA ALA A 426 -27.36 -0.50 -12.96
C ALA A 426 -27.04 -1.44 -11.80
N ALA A 427 -28.04 -2.21 -11.35
CA ALA A 427 -27.86 -3.29 -10.39
C ALA A 427 -28.59 -4.54 -10.87
N GLY A 428 -27.95 -5.70 -10.78
CA GLY A 428 -28.59 -6.98 -11.09
C GLY A 428 -29.70 -7.39 -10.10
N ARG A 429 -29.86 -6.64 -9.00
CA ARG A 429 -30.90 -6.85 -7.98
C ARG A 429 -31.57 -5.52 -7.64
N ASN A 430 -31.19 -4.90 -6.53
CA ASN A 430 -31.85 -3.71 -6.00
C ASN A 430 -30.91 -2.50 -6.06
N ILE A 431 -31.46 -1.33 -6.38
CA ILE A 431 -30.81 -0.04 -6.16
C ILE A 431 -31.45 0.60 -4.93
N PHE A 432 -30.63 0.98 -3.95
CA PHE A 432 -31.09 1.73 -2.78
C PHE A 432 -30.47 3.12 -2.78
N VAL A 433 -31.31 4.15 -2.81
CA VAL A 433 -30.88 5.55 -2.67
C VAL A 433 -31.47 6.10 -1.38
N ARG A 434 -30.60 6.51 -0.45
CA ARG A 434 -30.99 7.00 0.89
C ARG A 434 -30.20 8.25 1.23
N ALA A 435 -30.87 9.25 1.80
CA ALA A 435 -30.26 10.48 2.28
C ALA A 435 -30.82 10.83 3.65
N ALA A 436 -29.95 11.31 4.56
CA ALA A 436 -30.36 11.69 5.92
C ALA A 436 -31.13 13.01 5.98
N ARG A 437 -30.94 13.89 4.96
CA ARG A 437 -31.55 15.23 4.91
C ARG A 437 -32.54 15.37 3.76
N ARG A 438 -32.05 15.22 2.52
CA ARG A 438 -32.86 15.41 1.31
C ARG A 438 -32.34 14.54 0.17
N LEU A 439 -33.25 14.00 -0.62
CA LEU A 439 -32.98 13.49 -1.97
C LEU A 439 -33.53 14.51 -2.97
N SER A 440 -32.69 14.98 -3.89
CA SER A 440 -33.07 15.91 -4.96
C SER A 440 -32.69 15.28 -6.31
N MET A 441 -33.63 15.31 -7.26
CA MET A 441 -33.45 14.79 -8.61
C MET A 441 -33.93 15.84 -9.61
N PHE A 442 -33.07 16.22 -10.54
CA PHE A 442 -33.34 17.29 -11.50
C PHE A 442 -32.96 16.85 -12.91
N ALA A 443 -33.81 17.16 -13.88
CA ALA A 443 -33.57 16.98 -15.30
C ALA A 443 -33.98 18.26 -16.02
N HIS A 444 -33.09 18.80 -16.87
CA HIS A 444 -33.32 20.10 -17.51
C HIS A 444 -34.14 20.02 -18.80
N GLU A 445 -33.77 19.12 -19.72
CA GLU A 445 -34.33 19.14 -21.09
C GLU A 445 -35.34 18.01 -21.36
N LEU A 446 -34.97 16.76 -21.11
CA LEU A 446 -35.75 15.58 -21.54
C LEU A 446 -36.73 15.07 -20.48
N GLY A 447 -36.79 15.74 -19.32
CA GLY A 447 -37.68 15.40 -18.21
C GLY A 447 -37.27 14.14 -17.45
N VAL A 448 -38.15 13.70 -16.52
CA VAL A 448 -37.94 12.54 -15.66
C VAL A 448 -38.93 11.44 -16.03
N ARG A 449 -38.43 10.20 -16.14
CA ARG A 449 -39.25 9.01 -16.39
C ARG A 449 -39.08 8.01 -15.25
N LEU A 450 -40.18 7.67 -14.57
CA LEU A 450 -40.24 6.65 -13.52
C LEU A 450 -41.15 5.51 -14.00
N VAL A 451 -40.59 4.32 -14.21
CA VAL A 451 -41.31 3.15 -14.73
C VAL A 451 -40.99 1.92 -13.89
N ALA A 452 -42.03 1.23 -13.41
CA ALA A 452 -41.93 -0.13 -12.92
C ALA A 452 -42.43 -1.08 -14.02
N GLY A 453 -41.55 -1.96 -14.53
CA GLY A 453 -41.96 -2.96 -15.53
C GLY A 453 -42.93 -4.00 -14.97
N ARG A 454 -42.82 -4.28 -13.67
CA ARG A 454 -43.75 -5.06 -12.83
C ARG A 454 -43.66 -4.54 -11.40
N GLY A 455 -44.74 -4.71 -10.63
CA GLY A 455 -44.84 -4.21 -9.27
C GLY A 455 -45.24 -2.74 -9.20
N ASP A 456 -45.37 -2.23 -7.99
CA ASP A 456 -45.99 -0.93 -7.73
C ASP A 456 -44.98 0.21 -7.73
N ILE A 457 -45.40 1.38 -8.21
CA ILE A 457 -44.73 2.64 -7.91
C ILE A 457 -45.42 3.23 -6.68
N VAL A 458 -44.67 3.30 -5.57
CA VAL A 458 -45.20 3.76 -4.28
C VAL A 458 -44.53 5.08 -3.89
N VAL A 459 -45.33 6.11 -3.66
CA VAL A 459 -44.88 7.44 -3.21
C VAL A 459 -45.61 7.81 -1.92
N HIS A 460 -44.86 7.96 -0.83
CA HIS A 460 -45.41 8.28 0.49
C HIS A 460 -44.66 9.44 1.14
N THR A 461 -45.39 10.21 1.94
CA THR A 461 -44.82 11.13 2.93
C THR A 461 -45.48 10.84 4.29
N HIS A 462 -44.67 10.69 5.34
CA HIS A 462 -45.19 10.47 6.70
C HIS A 462 -45.47 11.80 7.41
N VAL A 463 -44.62 12.80 7.15
CA VAL A 463 -44.73 14.15 7.68
C VAL A 463 -44.40 15.11 6.55
N GLY A 464 -45.39 15.87 6.11
CA GLY A 464 -45.28 16.79 4.99
C GLY A 464 -46.34 16.53 3.92
N ASN A 465 -46.14 17.11 2.74
CA ASN A 465 -47.10 17.10 1.65
C ASN A 465 -46.51 16.44 0.40
N ILE A 466 -47.33 15.72 -0.36
CA ILE A 466 -47.00 15.36 -1.75
C ILE A 466 -47.54 16.49 -2.63
N GLN A 467 -46.66 17.13 -3.41
CA GLN A 467 -47.04 18.17 -4.36
C GLN A 467 -46.68 17.74 -5.79
N ILE A 468 -47.67 17.69 -6.66
CA ILE A 468 -47.49 17.44 -8.10
C ILE A 468 -47.99 18.68 -8.83
N LYS A 469 -47.09 19.38 -9.51
CA LYS A 469 -47.38 20.61 -10.27
C LYS A 469 -46.93 20.42 -11.71
N SER A 470 -47.73 20.92 -12.64
CA SER A 470 -47.40 20.97 -14.07
C SER A 470 -47.90 22.28 -14.66
N ALA A 471 -47.08 22.93 -15.49
CA ALA A 471 -47.53 24.07 -16.30
C ALA A 471 -48.48 23.63 -17.43
N GLY A 472 -48.42 22.35 -17.81
CA GLY A 472 -49.31 21.73 -18.79
C GLY A 472 -50.45 20.97 -18.12
N ARG A 473 -50.65 19.73 -18.56
CA ARG A 473 -51.73 18.86 -18.09
C ARG A 473 -51.21 17.83 -17.10
N ILE A 474 -51.94 17.62 -16.00
CA ILE A 474 -51.82 16.42 -15.16
C ILE A 474 -52.86 15.41 -15.66
N SER A 475 -52.43 14.18 -15.93
CA SER A 475 -53.30 13.10 -16.41
C SER A 475 -53.16 11.89 -15.50
N LEU A 476 -54.27 11.51 -14.86
CA LEU A 476 -54.38 10.30 -14.06
C LEU A 476 -55.24 9.33 -14.88
N ILE A 477 -54.65 8.21 -15.30
CA ILE A 477 -55.31 7.21 -16.16
C ILE A 477 -55.08 5.84 -15.53
N ALA A 478 -56.17 5.13 -15.27
CA ALA A 478 -56.14 3.75 -14.79
C ALA A 478 -57.07 2.89 -15.66
N ALA A 479 -56.66 1.65 -15.92
CA ALA A 479 -57.49 0.70 -16.65
C ALA A 479 -58.70 0.21 -15.82
N GLU A 480 -58.55 0.18 -14.49
CA GLU A 480 -59.60 -0.23 -13.57
C GLU A 480 -60.28 0.97 -12.92
N ARG A 481 -59.59 1.68 -12.02
CA ARG A 481 -60.15 2.82 -11.27
C ARG A 481 -59.08 3.76 -10.73
N ILE A 482 -59.51 4.99 -10.42
CA ILE A 482 -58.73 5.99 -9.69
C ILE A 482 -59.43 6.19 -8.34
N GLU A 483 -58.73 5.90 -7.26
CA GLU A 483 -59.22 6.08 -5.89
C GLU A 483 -58.61 7.34 -5.27
N LEU A 484 -59.46 8.21 -4.72
CA LEU A 484 -59.06 9.38 -3.94
C LEU A 484 -59.66 9.23 -2.54
N GLU A 485 -58.83 8.82 -1.59
CA GLU A 485 -59.24 8.64 -0.19
C GLU A 485 -58.58 9.70 0.69
N ALA A 486 -59.41 10.52 1.33
CA ALA A 486 -58.97 11.51 2.30
C ALA A 486 -60.15 11.91 3.21
N PRO A 487 -59.90 12.40 4.44
CA PRO A 487 -60.95 13.00 5.27
C PRO A 487 -61.68 14.16 4.59
N ALA A 488 -60.98 14.87 3.69
CA ALA A 488 -61.55 15.90 2.83
C ALA A 488 -60.93 15.84 1.43
N VAL A 489 -61.77 15.87 0.39
CA VAL A 489 -61.36 15.95 -1.02
C VAL A 489 -61.91 17.23 -1.62
N LYS A 490 -61.04 17.99 -2.30
CA LYS A 490 -61.39 19.27 -2.90
C LYS A 490 -60.88 19.35 -4.33
N ILE A 491 -61.79 19.62 -5.27
CA ILE A 491 -61.48 19.80 -6.68
C ILE A 491 -61.90 21.22 -7.06
N ILE A 492 -60.92 22.03 -7.48
CA ILE A 492 -61.09 23.45 -7.75
C ILE A 492 -60.73 23.72 -9.20
N ALA A 493 -61.62 24.39 -9.92
CA ALA A 493 -61.35 25.06 -11.18
C ALA A 493 -61.73 26.55 -11.05
N PRO A 494 -61.18 27.45 -11.87
CA PRO A 494 -61.60 28.85 -11.84
C PRO A 494 -63.12 28.99 -12.03
N GLY A 495 -63.81 29.48 -10.99
CA GLY A 495 -65.26 29.68 -11.00
C GLY A 495 -66.13 28.44 -10.74
N ALA A 496 -65.55 27.26 -10.52
CA ALA A 496 -66.29 26.03 -10.20
C ALA A 496 -65.53 25.14 -9.21
N GLN A 497 -66.21 24.60 -8.20
CA GLN A 497 -65.59 23.81 -7.14
C GLN A 497 -66.53 22.71 -6.63
N THR A 498 -65.95 21.58 -6.24
CA THR A 498 -66.65 20.54 -5.48
C THR A 498 -65.80 20.16 -4.26
N ASP A 499 -66.41 20.22 -3.07
CA ASP A 499 -65.80 19.87 -1.79
C ASP A 499 -66.56 18.68 -1.18
N TRP A 500 -65.82 17.64 -0.78
CA TRP A 500 -66.34 16.47 -0.09
C TRP A 500 -65.65 16.40 1.28
N ALA A 501 -66.38 16.71 2.35
CA ALA A 501 -65.86 16.71 3.71
C ALA A 501 -67.01 16.55 4.72
N ASP A 502 -66.74 15.94 5.87
CA ASP A 502 -67.66 15.87 7.02
C ASP A 502 -69.07 15.34 6.64
N GLY A 503 -69.13 14.35 5.76
CA GLY A 503 -70.39 13.77 5.27
C GLY A 503 -71.20 14.67 4.31
N THR A 504 -70.66 15.82 3.92
CA THR A 504 -71.32 16.81 3.04
C THR A 504 -70.62 16.89 1.69
N VAL A 505 -71.41 16.90 0.61
CA VAL A 505 -70.96 17.20 -0.75
C VAL A 505 -71.43 18.60 -1.13
N THR A 506 -70.50 19.54 -1.28
CA THR A 506 -70.79 20.93 -1.67
C THR A 506 -70.32 21.18 -3.09
N GLN A 507 -71.25 21.52 -3.99
CA GLN A 507 -70.93 21.91 -5.37
C GLN A 507 -71.28 23.38 -5.56
N GLN A 508 -70.32 24.18 -6.03
CA GLN A 508 -70.48 25.62 -6.23
C GLN A 508 -69.95 26.02 -7.61
N THR A 509 -70.66 26.92 -8.29
CA THR A 509 -70.27 27.48 -9.59
C THR A 509 -70.76 28.91 -9.72
N SER A 510 -69.96 29.79 -10.33
CA SER A 510 -70.38 31.14 -10.73
C SER A 510 -71.12 31.15 -12.07
N GLY A 511 -71.02 30.08 -12.85
CA GLY A 511 -71.74 29.86 -14.09
C GLY A 511 -72.90 28.85 -13.95
N ARG A 512 -73.44 28.43 -15.09
CA ARG A 512 -74.53 27.45 -15.16
C ARG A 512 -74.05 26.05 -14.78
N GLN A 513 -74.68 25.44 -13.76
CA GLN A 513 -74.53 24.01 -13.47
C GLN A 513 -75.47 23.20 -14.37
N VAL A 514 -74.97 22.13 -14.99
CA VAL A 514 -75.76 21.29 -15.90
C VAL A 514 -75.60 19.83 -15.48
N PHE A 515 -76.69 19.22 -15.04
CA PHE A 515 -76.79 17.77 -14.84
C PHE A 515 -77.43 17.15 -16.08
N LYS A 516 -76.80 16.13 -16.66
CA LYS A 516 -77.32 15.39 -17.82
C LYS A 516 -77.35 13.91 -17.48
N GLY A 517 -78.54 13.32 -17.43
CA GLY A 517 -78.77 11.90 -17.15
C GLY A 517 -80.14 11.47 -17.69
N THR A 518 -80.29 10.17 -17.93
CA THR A 518 -81.60 9.58 -18.28
C THR A 518 -82.53 9.52 -17.06
N GLU A 519 -81.95 9.37 -15.87
CA GLU A 519 -82.60 9.41 -14.56
C GLU A 519 -81.84 10.38 -13.65
N PHE A 520 -82.56 11.11 -12.81
CA PHE A 520 -82.01 12.07 -11.86
C PHE A 520 -82.81 12.00 -10.55
N ASP A 521 -82.51 10.97 -9.77
CA ASP A 521 -83.27 10.68 -8.56
C ASP A 521 -82.57 11.23 -7.32
N HIS A 522 -83.29 12.07 -6.58
CA HIS A 522 -82.97 12.36 -5.18
C HIS A 522 -83.58 11.27 -4.30
N LEU A 523 -83.01 10.07 -4.40
CA LEU A 523 -83.30 9.01 -3.44
C LEU A 523 -82.87 9.52 -2.06
N GLY A 524 -83.73 9.34 -1.04
CA GLY A 524 -83.51 9.86 0.32
C GLY A 524 -82.15 9.50 0.91
N PRO A 525 -81.82 9.98 2.13
CA PRO A 525 -80.51 9.80 2.74
C PRO A 525 -80.07 8.33 2.68
N GLY A 526 -78.91 8.06 2.08
CA GLY A 526 -78.33 6.72 1.93
C GLY A 526 -77.85 6.08 3.25
N GLY A 527 -78.31 6.59 4.39
CA GLY A 527 -77.88 6.18 5.72
C GLY A 527 -78.01 7.30 6.75
N ALA A 528 -79.25 7.69 7.06
CA ALA A 528 -79.70 8.28 8.33
C ALA A 528 -81.20 8.59 8.18
N ALA A 529 -82.03 8.25 9.17
CA ALA A 529 -83.41 8.73 9.18
C ALA A 529 -83.38 10.27 9.18
N PRO A 530 -84.19 10.95 8.35
CA PRO A 530 -84.30 12.40 8.45
C PRO A 530 -84.76 12.75 9.86
N ASP A 531 -84.16 13.78 10.48
CA ASP A 531 -84.75 14.40 11.65
C ASP A 531 -86.20 14.75 11.28
N GLY A 532 -87.15 14.11 11.96
CA GLY A 532 -88.56 14.16 11.60
C GLY A 532 -89.00 15.60 11.40
N VAL A 533 -89.56 15.88 10.22
CA VAL A 533 -90.17 17.18 9.91
C VAL A 533 -91.21 17.50 10.98
N ARG A 534 -90.91 18.43 11.88
CA ARG A 534 -91.88 18.99 12.82
C ARG A 534 -92.74 19.99 12.07
N MET A 535 -93.83 19.51 11.49
CA MET A 535 -94.92 20.37 11.05
C MET A 535 -95.63 20.95 12.29
N PRO A 536 -95.90 22.27 12.35
CA PRO A 536 -96.71 22.84 13.42
C PRO A 536 -98.16 22.38 13.28
N THR A 537 -98.72 21.75 14.31
CA THR A 537 -100.15 21.41 14.40
C THR A 537 -100.96 22.62 14.84
N SER A 538 -101.97 22.98 14.05
CA SER A 538 -102.98 23.99 14.40
C SER A 538 -104.19 23.30 15.03
N HIS A 539 -104.53 23.63 16.27
CA HIS A 539 -105.78 23.20 16.90
C HIS A 539 -106.93 24.13 16.44
N LEU A 540 -108.00 23.56 15.89
CA LEU A 540 -109.23 24.26 15.54
C LEU A 540 -110.31 23.93 16.60
N HIS A 541 -110.93 24.93 17.21
CA HIS A 541 -112.08 24.73 18.11
C HIS A 541 -113.37 24.92 17.33
N THR A 542 -114.24 23.91 17.28
CA THR A 542 -115.61 24.02 16.75
C THR A 542 -116.63 24.10 17.88
N ASP A 543 -117.61 25.00 17.78
CA ASP A 543 -118.65 25.29 18.79
C ASP A 543 -120.07 24.90 18.31
N GLU A 544 -120.17 23.78 17.57
CA GLU A 544 -121.42 23.36 16.93
C GLU A 544 -122.31 22.47 17.82
N TYR A 545 -123.61 22.43 17.50
CA TYR A 545 -124.61 21.54 18.10
C TYR A 545 -125.51 20.96 16.99
N VAL A 546 -126.02 19.74 17.20
CA VAL A 546 -126.93 19.07 16.26
C VAL A 546 -128.39 19.26 16.73
N VAL A 547 -129.32 19.47 15.80
CA VAL A 547 -130.75 19.64 16.11
C VAL A 547 -131.55 18.44 15.66
N LEU A 548 -132.14 17.72 16.59
CA LEU A 548 -133.07 16.64 16.33
C LEU A 548 -134.46 17.16 15.94
N ARG A 549 -134.95 16.71 14.80
CA ARG A 549 -136.31 16.96 14.32
C ARG A 549 -136.98 15.64 13.96
N HIS A 550 -138.27 15.54 14.28
CA HIS A 550 -139.08 14.39 13.95
C HIS A 550 -139.28 14.29 12.43
N GLN A 551 -138.82 13.19 11.83
CA GLN A 551 -138.68 13.06 10.37
C GLN A 551 -140.00 13.27 9.59
N GLN A 552 -141.14 12.92 10.18
CA GLN A 552 -142.45 13.06 9.52
C GLN A 552 -143.15 14.40 9.77
N THR A 553 -142.79 15.15 10.82
CA THR A 553 -143.53 16.36 11.24
C THR A 553 -142.67 17.62 11.28
N GLY A 554 -141.34 17.49 11.15
CA GLY A 554 -140.37 18.60 11.18
C GLY A 554 -140.24 19.30 12.54
N LYS A 555 -141.04 18.91 13.54
CA LYS A 555 -141.02 19.48 14.88
C LYS A 555 -139.78 19.01 15.66
N PRO A 556 -139.18 19.86 16.49
CA PRO A 556 -138.05 19.46 17.32
C PRO A 556 -138.46 18.34 18.29
N VAL A 557 -137.53 17.43 18.58
CA VAL A 557 -137.73 16.34 19.55
C VAL A 557 -137.09 16.72 20.87
N PRO A 558 -137.86 17.27 21.85
CA PRO A 558 -137.30 17.66 23.13
C PRO A 558 -137.10 16.46 24.05
N ASN A 559 -136.13 16.56 24.95
CA ASN A 559 -135.85 15.61 26.03
C ASN A 559 -135.48 14.19 25.59
N GLN A 560 -134.99 14.00 24.36
CA GLN A 560 -134.52 12.71 23.84
C GLN A 560 -133.09 12.43 24.31
N ARG A 561 -132.84 11.26 24.92
CA ARG A 561 -131.47 10.83 25.24
C ARG A 561 -130.71 10.43 23.97
N TYR A 562 -129.47 10.88 23.89
CA TYR A 562 -128.56 10.56 22.78
C TYR A 562 -127.13 10.27 23.27
N LYS A 563 -126.38 9.57 22.42
CA LYS A 563 -124.93 9.40 22.48
C LYS A 563 -124.34 9.82 21.12
N ALA A 564 -123.54 10.87 21.13
CA ALA A 564 -122.74 11.34 20.00
C ALA A 564 -121.36 10.70 20.05
N THR A 565 -120.84 10.22 18.93
CA THR A 565 -119.49 9.65 18.79
C THR A 565 -118.75 10.42 17.70
N PHE A 566 -117.60 10.99 18.05
CA PHE A 566 -116.71 11.68 17.11
C PHE A 566 -115.82 10.67 16.39
N GLU A 567 -115.30 11.04 15.22
CA GLU A 567 -114.40 10.21 14.40
C GLU A 567 -113.11 9.78 15.13
N ASP A 568 -112.68 10.57 16.12
CA ASP A 568 -111.55 10.24 17.01
C ASP A 568 -111.89 9.25 18.15
N GLY A 569 -113.13 8.75 18.18
CA GLY A 569 -113.63 7.79 19.16
C GLY A 569 -114.11 8.40 20.48
N ARG A 570 -114.02 9.72 20.67
CA ARG A 570 -114.62 10.39 21.85
C ARG A 570 -116.14 10.32 21.78
N THR A 571 -116.80 10.19 22.93
CA THR A 571 -118.28 10.12 22.99
C THR A 571 -118.86 11.10 23.99
N VAL A 572 -119.96 11.77 23.62
CA VAL A 572 -120.71 12.69 24.47
C VAL A 572 -122.16 12.21 24.60
N THR A 573 -122.64 12.06 25.82
CA THR A 573 -124.03 11.66 26.10
C THR A 573 -124.83 12.81 26.71
N GLY A 574 -126.06 13.00 26.27
CA GLY A 574 -126.93 14.08 26.77
C GLY A 574 -128.42 13.85 26.50
N ARG A 575 -129.24 14.84 26.87
CA ARG A 575 -130.65 14.95 26.51
C ARG A 575 -130.85 16.21 25.67
N THR A 576 -131.68 16.14 24.64
CA THR A 576 -131.97 17.31 23.80
C THR A 576 -132.80 18.35 24.55
N ASP A 577 -132.56 19.64 24.29
CA ASP A 577 -133.31 20.74 24.91
C ASP A 577 -134.75 20.89 24.34
N ALA A 578 -135.49 21.89 24.82
CA ALA A 578 -136.86 22.17 24.37
C ALA A 578 -136.97 22.47 22.85
N GLN A 579 -135.85 22.77 22.19
CA GLN A 579 -135.72 23.05 20.77
C GLN A 579 -135.08 21.88 19.98
N GLY A 580 -134.88 20.73 20.63
CA GLY A 580 -134.32 19.53 20.02
C GLY A 580 -132.80 19.56 19.86
N ARG A 581 -132.09 20.52 20.46
CA ARG A 581 -130.63 20.68 20.29
C ARG A 581 -129.85 19.77 21.25
N THR A 582 -128.73 19.23 20.79
CA THR A 582 -127.74 18.57 21.64
C THR A 582 -126.97 19.61 22.48
N SER A 583 -126.28 19.16 23.52
CA SER A 583 -125.19 19.93 24.12
C SER A 583 -124.11 20.23 23.07
N LEU A 584 -123.30 21.25 23.31
CA LEU A 584 -122.18 21.62 22.44
C LEU A 584 -121.27 20.41 22.20
N LEU A 585 -120.92 20.17 20.94
CA LEU A 585 -120.08 19.06 20.51
C LEU A 585 -118.72 19.63 20.11
N ILE A 586 -117.80 19.68 21.07
CA ILE A 586 -116.45 20.23 20.87
C ILE A 586 -115.55 19.14 20.28
N GLY A 587 -115.25 19.25 18.97
CA GLY A 587 -114.28 18.42 18.29
C GLY A 587 -112.94 19.14 18.10
N GLU A 588 -111.85 18.38 18.00
CA GLU A 588 -110.52 18.94 17.64
C GLU A 588 -110.22 18.85 16.15
N MET A 589 -111.13 18.23 15.37
CA MET A 589 -111.11 18.18 13.90
C MET A 589 -112.54 18.26 13.35
N ILE A 590 -112.71 18.73 12.12
CA ILE A 590 -113.97 18.66 11.38
C ILE A 590 -114.13 17.22 10.89
N GLY A 591 -115.08 16.48 11.44
CA GLY A 591 -115.37 15.10 11.08
C GLY A 591 -116.84 14.76 11.34
N ASP A 592 -117.32 13.67 10.74
CA ASP A 592 -118.70 13.24 10.92
C ASP A 592 -118.95 12.82 12.38
N VAL A 593 -120.15 13.14 12.90
CA VAL A 593 -120.57 12.76 14.26
C VAL A 593 -121.69 11.74 14.17
N ASP A 594 -121.42 10.53 14.63
CA ASP A 594 -122.41 9.45 14.69
C ASP A 594 -123.32 9.61 15.91
N MET A 595 -124.62 9.68 15.66
CA MET A 595 -125.64 9.91 16.68
C MET A 595 -126.47 8.65 16.92
N ALA A 596 -126.39 8.10 18.14
CA ALA A 596 -127.22 6.98 18.59
C ALA A 596 -128.28 7.46 19.60
N PHE A 597 -129.54 7.09 19.38
CA PHE A 597 -130.64 7.39 20.31
C PHE A 597 -130.77 6.29 21.36
N LEU A 598 -130.83 6.71 22.62
CA LEU A 598 -131.01 5.80 23.74
C LEU A 598 -132.49 5.77 24.13
N PRO A 599 -133.06 4.59 24.44
CA PRO A 599 -134.42 4.49 24.95
C PRO A 599 -134.57 5.23 26.29
N ASP A 600 -135.77 5.71 26.59
CA ASP A 600 -136.08 6.31 27.89
C ASP A 600 -136.06 5.24 29.00
N ASP A 601 -135.63 5.63 30.20
CA ASP A 601 -135.58 4.73 31.35
C ASP A 601 -137.01 4.34 31.77
N ASP A 602 -137.31 3.04 31.74
CA ASP A 602 -138.55 2.46 32.22
C ASP A 602 -138.59 2.54 33.76
N PRO A 603 -139.61 3.16 34.41
CA PRO A 603 -139.66 3.25 35.86
C PRO A 603 -140.30 1.98 36.44
N ALA A 604 -139.58 0.85 36.45
CA ALA A 604 -139.86 -0.32 37.29
C ALA A 604 -138.75 -1.41 37.21
N HIS A 605 -137.57 -1.13 37.76
CA HIS A 605 -136.79 -2.02 38.66
C HIS A 605 -135.39 -1.46 38.95
#